data_AF-A0A8H7T0U6-F1
#
_entry.id   AF-A0A8H7T0U6-F1
#
_cell.length_a   1.000
_cell.length_b   1.000
_cell.length_c   1.000
_cell.angle_alpha   90.00
_cell.angle_beta   90.00
_cell.angle_gamma   90.00
#
_symmetry.space_group_name_H-M   'P 1'
#
loop_
_entity.id
_entity.type
_entity.pdbx_description
1 polymer ?
#
loop_
_entity_poly.entity_id
_entity_poly.type
_entity_poly.pdbx_seq_one_letter_code
_entity_poly.pdbx_strand_id
1 'polypeptide(L)'
;MSQTTVQNPSTVEAIINYYDGPSPADPSTGTAAASAVKEANPKLVQIQDIRPSLFLRSPIYTLDTHGFTVLKHASALSGPPYTRESWNNHDLREAIHYPEIESLMLKVTGAKKIMILGGIARTRLHREPVPPKPEEVQKRILTGNNTFPAFVADRPRVRGFEANESQGPAKKPHIDFGPVGARSTLRNWRQDIADEAADIIAAEDEAERLPGGIKENYKGRRWGMYGTWRPLSQVKRDPLAIAEWESVREEDLVRYVLRPPGINGPYETDIKLLKAGDGHKWSWCKDQMPDEVTVLKFFDSESEKPGSAVASGIPHCSFHLDGSDDEPARESLEVRVVAFW
;
A
#
# COMPACT_ATOMS: atom_id res chain seq x y z
N MET A 1 -13.59 9.43 -38.25
CA MET A 1 -12.74 9.53 -37.05
C MET A 1 -13.63 10.05 -35.94
N SER A 2 -14.03 9.19 -34.99
CA SER A 2 -14.84 9.64 -33.85
C SER A 2 -13.90 10.31 -32.86
N GLN A 3 -14.08 11.62 -32.66
CA GLN A 3 -13.47 12.33 -31.55
C GLN A 3 -14.12 11.81 -30.27
N THR A 4 -13.37 11.06 -29.47
CA THR A 4 -13.79 10.68 -28.13
C THR A 4 -13.83 11.95 -27.29
N THR A 5 -15.01 12.50 -27.08
CA THR A 5 -15.24 13.62 -26.18
C THR A 5 -14.94 13.15 -24.76
N VAL A 6 -13.86 13.64 -24.15
CA VAL A 6 -13.59 13.43 -22.72
C VAL A 6 -14.72 14.16 -21.97
N GLN A 7 -15.63 13.41 -21.36
CA GLN A 7 -16.59 14.00 -20.42
C GLN A 7 -15.80 14.68 -19.30
N ASN A 8 -16.25 15.86 -18.86
CA ASN A 8 -15.68 16.49 -17.68
C ASN A 8 -15.66 15.48 -16.53
N PRO A 9 -14.52 15.30 -15.84
CA PRO A 9 -14.40 14.31 -14.79
C PRO A 9 -15.43 14.62 -13.70
N SER A 10 -16.31 13.68 -13.39
CA SER A 10 -17.23 13.81 -12.29
C SER A 10 -16.47 13.77 -10.97
N THR A 11 -16.77 14.68 -10.05
CA THR A 11 -16.25 14.64 -8.69
C THR A 11 -17.32 14.11 -7.75
N VAL A 12 -16.88 13.48 -6.65
CA VAL A 12 -17.72 13.23 -5.48
C VAL A 12 -17.16 14.02 -4.31
N GLU A 13 -18.05 14.50 -3.45
CA GLU A 13 -17.66 15.10 -2.19
C GLU A 13 -17.66 14.02 -1.11
N ALA A 14 -16.59 13.93 -0.32
CA ALA A 14 -16.49 12.93 0.74
C ALA A 14 -15.53 13.37 1.85
N ILE A 15 -15.65 12.71 3.01
CA ILE A 15 -14.78 12.94 4.16
C ILE A 15 -13.49 12.10 4.04
N ILE A 16 -12.35 12.77 4.10
CA ILE A 16 -11.04 12.14 4.32
C ILE A 16 -10.58 12.40 5.75
N ASN A 17 -10.25 11.32 6.46
CA ASN A 17 -9.83 11.35 7.86
C ASN A 17 -8.30 11.53 7.95
N TYR A 18 -7.82 12.76 7.78
CA TYR A 18 -6.38 13.08 7.90
C TYR A 18 -5.87 12.78 9.31
N TYR A 19 -4.57 12.53 9.45
CA TYR A 19 -3.94 12.35 10.75
C TYR A 19 -3.82 13.67 11.52
N ASP A 20 -4.16 13.66 12.80
CA ASP A 20 -4.09 14.82 13.71
C ASP A 20 -3.43 14.51 15.06
N GLY A 21 -2.76 13.36 15.14
CA GLY A 21 -2.06 12.95 16.35
C GLY A 21 -0.64 13.54 16.47
N PRO A 22 0.11 13.13 17.50
CA PRO A 22 1.47 13.61 17.74
C PRO A 22 2.45 13.23 16.62
N SER A 23 3.60 13.91 16.56
CA SER A 23 4.69 13.60 15.62
C SER A 23 6.02 13.46 16.38
N PRO A 24 6.68 12.28 16.41
CA PRO A 24 6.24 11.05 15.76
C PRO A 24 4.95 10.51 16.39
N ALA A 25 4.19 9.78 15.59
CA ALA A 25 2.90 9.24 16.01
C ALA A 25 3.03 8.20 17.13
N ASP A 26 1.99 8.05 17.95
CA ASP A 26 2.01 7.15 19.11
C ASP A 26 2.15 5.67 18.69
N PRO A 27 3.30 5.02 18.95
CA PRO A 27 3.55 3.64 18.54
C PRO A 27 2.68 2.62 19.29
N SER A 28 2.03 3.01 20.39
CA SER A 28 1.14 2.14 21.17
C SER A 28 -0.09 1.69 20.37
N THR A 29 -0.49 2.47 19.36
CA THR A 29 -1.65 2.21 18.51
C THR A 29 -1.39 1.12 17.46
N GLY A 30 -0.12 0.78 17.16
CA GLY A 30 0.25 -0.15 16.11
C GLY A 30 -0.36 0.17 14.73
N THR A 31 -0.64 -0.87 13.93
CA THR A 31 -1.29 -0.70 12.62
C THR A 31 -2.71 -0.13 12.69
N ALA A 32 -3.30 -0.01 13.89
CA ALA A 32 -4.56 0.70 14.06
C ALA A 32 -4.45 2.17 13.67
N ALA A 33 -3.25 2.77 13.72
CA ALA A 33 -3.06 4.16 13.33
C ALA A 33 -3.46 4.47 11.89
N ALA A 34 -3.39 3.52 10.94
CA ALA A 34 -3.87 3.74 9.57
C ALA A 34 -5.38 3.50 9.42
N SER A 35 -5.99 2.76 10.34
CA SER A 35 -7.39 2.31 10.22
C SER A 35 -8.36 3.02 11.16
N ALA A 36 -7.91 3.47 12.34
CA ALA A 36 -8.72 4.11 13.38
C ALA A 36 -9.07 5.55 13.01
N VAL A 37 -10.33 5.95 13.21
CA VAL A 37 -10.73 7.36 13.12
C VAL A 37 -10.37 8.18 14.37
N LYS A 38 -9.94 7.55 15.46
CA LYS A 38 -9.29 8.27 16.58
C LYS A 38 -8.07 9.06 16.07
N GLU A 39 -7.87 10.28 16.61
CA GLU A 39 -6.78 11.18 16.21
C GLU A 39 -6.82 11.49 14.70
N ALA A 40 -8.04 11.62 14.17
CA ALA A 40 -8.28 12.11 12.82
C ALA A 40 -8.79 13.55 12.80
N ASN A 41 -8.41 14.28 11.75
CA ASN A 41 -8.96 15.57 11.35
C ASN A 41 -9.80 15.36 10.08
N PRO A 42 -11.11 15.09 10.20
CA PRO A 42 -11.97 14.87 9.05
C PRO A 42 -12.09 16.15 8.23
N LYS A 43 -11.79 16.07 6.93
CA LYS A 43 -11.99 17.15 5.97
C LYS A 43 -12.89 16.70 4.84
N LEU A 44 -13.87 17.52 4.54
CA LEU A 44 -14.68 17.39 3.34
C LEU A 44 -13.81 17.80 2.13
N VAL A 45 -13.67 16.90 1.16
CA VAL A 45 -12.84 17.13 -0.03
C VAL A 45 -13.57 16.68 -1.30
N GLN A 46 -13.14 17.22 -2.43
CA GLN A 46 -13.54 16.74 -3.75
C GLN A 46 -12.61 15.61 -4.19
N ILE A 47 -13.18 14.48 -4.59
CA ILE A 47 -12.46 13.31 -5.08
C ILE A 47 -12.86 13.08 -6.54
N GLN A 48 -11.88 13.16 -7.44
CA GLN A 48 -12.06 13.08 -8.88
C GLN A 48 -12.25 11.63 -9.33
N ASP A 49 -13.33 11.33 -10.04
CA ASP A 49 -13.50 10.05 -10.71
C ASP A 49 -12.59 9.96 -11.94
N ILE A 50 -11.64 9.03 -11.89
CA ILE A 50 -10.67 8.81 -12.95
C ILE A 50 -11.17 7.83 -14.00
N ARG A 51 -12.31 7.15 -13.78
CA ARG A 51 -12.87 6.13 -14.68
C ARG A 51 -12.90 6.57 -16.15
N PRO A 52 -13.36 7.78 -16.52
CA PRO A 52 -13.41 8.21 -17.93
C PRO A 52 -12.03 8.31 -18.61
N SER A 53 -10.97 8.42 -17.82
CA SER A 53 -9.57 8.55 -18.24
C SER A 53 -8.82 7.22 -18.27
N LEU A 54 -9.41 6.14 -17.74
CA LEU A 54 -8.78 4.82 -17.71
C LEU A 54 -8.91 4.11 -19.07
N PHE A 55 -7.93 3.26 -19.36
CA PHE A 55 -7.91 2.36 -20.53
C PHE A 55 -7.99 3.06 -21.89
N LEU A 56 -7.64 4.35 -21.94
CA LEU A 56 -7.38 5.05 -23.19
C LEU A 56 -6.12 4.49 -23.87
N ARG A 57 -5.92 4.85 -25.16
CA ARG A 57 -4.78 4.36 -25.96
C ARG A 57 -3.42 4.63 -25.32
N SER A 58 -3.30 5.73 -24.59
CA SER A 58 -2.12 6.08 -23.81
C SER A 58 -2.52 6.19 -22.33
N PRO A 59 -1.80 5.53 -21.41
CA PRO A 59 -2.11 5.63 -19.99
C PRO A 59 -1.80 7.04 -19.49
N ILE A 60 -2.78 7.68 -18.85
CA ILE A 60 -2.61 9.00 -18.21
C ILE A 60 -1.88 8.83 -16.87
N TYR A 61 -2.32 7.86 -16.06
CA TYR A 61 -1.75 7.57 -14.75
C TYR A 61 -0.63 6.52 -14.87
N THR A 62 0.59 6.93 -14.55
CA THR A 62 1.77 6.05 -14.59
C THR A 62 2.47 6.03 -13.24
N LEU A 63 3.22 4.95 -12.96
CA LEU A 63 3.95 4.81 -11.71
C LEU A 63 5.06 5.86 -11.56
N ASP A 64 5.71 6.26 -12.64
CA ASP A 64 6.82 7.23 -12.57
C ASP A 64 6.33 8.66 -12.39
N THR A 65 5.15 9.04 -12.89
CA THR A 65 4.67 10.43 -12.76
C THR A 65 3.56 10.63 -11.74
N HIS A 66 2.72 9.62 -11.50
CA HIS A 66 1.57 9.75 -10.59
C HIS A 66 1.71 8.88 -9.34
N GLY A 67 2.67 7.95 -9.32
CA GLY A 67 2.82 6.96 -8.23
C GLY A 67 1.76 5.85 -8.27
N PHE A 68 0.78 5.89 -9.18
CA PHE A 68 -0.19 4.82 -9.37
C PHE A 68 -0.57 4.60 -10.83
N THR A 69 -1.22 3.48 -11.08
CA THR A 69 -1.93 3.21 -12.33
C THR A 69 -3.07 2.20 -12.09
N VAL A 70 -3.96 2.04 -13.06
CA VAL A 70 -5.03 1.02 -13.03
C VAL A 70 -4.95 0.19 -14.30
N LEU A 71 -4.84 -1.13 -14.15
CA LEU A 71 -4.58 -2.07 -15.23
C LEU A 71 -5.74 -3.04 -15.40
N LYS A 72 -6.06 -3.39 -16.65
CA LYS A 72 -6.93 -4.54 -16.93
C LYS A 72 -6.14 -5.84 -16.77
N HIS A 73 -6.58 -6.68 -15.85
CA HIS A 73 -6.01 -8.00 -15.61
C HIS A 73 -7.04 -8.94 -14.94
N ALA A 74 -7.64 -9.83 -15.73
CA ALA A 74 -8.45 -10.93 -15.20
C ALA A 74 -7.55 -12.02 -14.58
N SER A 75 -7.88 -12.47 -13.36
CA SER A 75 -7.20 -13.63 -12.76
C SER A 75 -7.91 -14.90 -13.17
N ALA A 76 -7.15 -15.97 -13.45
CA ALA A 76 -7.72 -17.30 -13.61
C ALA A 76 -8.48 -17.74 -12.33
N LEU A 77 -8.05 -17.29 -11.15
CA LEU A 77 -8.71 -17.57 -9.87
C LEU A 77 -10.09 -16.92 -9.73
N SER A 78 -10.45 -15.99 -10.64
CA SER A 78 -11.80 -15.41 -10.73
C SER A 78 -12.74 -16.16 -11.67
N GLY A 79 -12.28 -17.19 -12.39
CA GLY A 79 -13.06 -17.94 -13.37
C GLY A 79 -13.20 -19.44 -13.02
N PRO A 80 -14.11 -20.17 -13.71
CA PRO A 80 -14.27 -21.61 -13.49
C PRO A 80 -12.96 -22.40 -13.71
N PRO A 81 -12.68 -23.44 -12.90
CA PRO A 81 -13.54 -24.05 -11.88
C PRO A 81 -13.52 -23.34 -10.51
N TYR A 82 -12.83 -22.22 -10.38
CA TYR A 82 -12.68 -21.50 -9.11
C TYR A 82 -13.90 -20.63 -8.79
N THR A 83 -14.08 -20.37 -7.51
CA THR A 83 -15.15 -19.54 -6.95
C THR A 83 -14.58 -18.44 -6.07
N ARG A 84 -15.44 -17.59 -5.50
CA ARG A 84 -15.03 -16.59 -4.52
C ARG A 84 -14.28 -17.23 -3.35
N GLU A 85 -14.69 -18.39 -2.88
CA GLU A 85 -14.08 -19.13 -1.76
C GLU A 85 -12.68 -19.63 -2.09
N SER A 86 -12.37 -19.88 -3.38
CA SER A 86 -11.03 -20.28 -3.82
C SER A 86 -9.96 -19.26 -3.45
N TRP A 87 -10.32 -17.97 -3.36
CA TRP A 87 -9.42 -16.91 -2.90
C TRP A 87 -8.99 -17.05 -1.44
N ASN A 88 -9.73 -17.80 -0.61
CA ASN A 88 -9.36 -18.04 0.78
C ASN A 88 -8.26 -19.12 0.88
N ASN A 89 -8.10 -19.96 -0.15
CA ASN A 89 -7.07 -21.00 -0.20
C ASN A 89 -5.70 -20.39 -0.54
N HIS A 90 -4.74 -20.59 0.35
CA HIS A 90 -3.39 -20.05 0.20
C HIS A 90 -2.63 -20.64 -0.98
N ASP A 91 -2.67 -21.96 -1.14
CA ASP A 91 -1.93 -22.68 -2.17
C ASP A 91 -2.45 -22.32 -3.57
N LEU A 92 -3.75 -22.03 -3.71
CA LEU A 92 -4.31 -21.51 -4.97
C LEU A 92 -3.81 -20.09 -5.28
N ARG A 93 -3.65 -19.23 -4.27
CA ARG A 93 -3.06 -17.89 -4.48
C ARG A 93 -1.60 -18.00 -4.89
N GLU A 94 -0.83 -18.88 -4.24
CA GLU A 94 0.58 -19.14 -4.58
C GLU A 94 0.75 -19.73 -5.98
N ALA A 95 -0.10 -20.68 -6.38
CA ALA A 95 0.02 -21.36 -7.66
C ALA A 95 -0.47 -20.52 -8.85
N ILE A 96 -1.38 -19.58 -8.64
CA ILE A 96 -2.08 -18.86 -9.72
C ILE A 96 -1.90 -17.36 -9.60
N HIS A 97 -2.38 -16.78 -8.50
CA HIS A 97 -2.50 -15.34 -8.40
C HIS A 97 -1.15 -14.62 -8.23
N TYR A 98 -0.25 -15.14 -7.40
CA TYR A 98 1.06 -14.51 -7.19
C TYR A 98 1.91 -14.50 -8.47
N PRO A 99 2.01 -15.58 -9.27
CA PRO A 99 2.64 -15.55 -10.59
C PRO A 99 2.01 -14.54 -11.55
N GLU A 100 0.69 -14.39 -11.55
CA GLU A 100 0.00 -13.36 -12.33
C GLU A 100 0.42 -11.94 -11.90
N ILE A 101 0.51 -11.68 -10.60
CA ILE A 101 0.98 -10.39 -10.06
C ILE A 101 2.44 -10.14 -10.42
N GLU A 102 3.32 -11.14 -10.30
CA GLU A 102 4.71 -11.00 -10.72
C GLU A 102 4.82 -10.64 -12.20
N SER A 103 4.10 -11.36 -13.08
CA SER A 103 4.08 -11.07 -14.52
C SER A 103 3.52 -9.68 -14.83
N LEU A 104 2.42 -9.29 -14.17
CA LEU A 104 1.81 -7.96 -14.35
C LEU A 104 2.78 -6.86 -13.90
N MET A 105 3.43 -7.05 -12.76
CA MET A 105 4.36 -6.08 -12.17
C MET A 105 5.65 -5.97 -12.97
N LEU A 106 6.20 -7.07 -13.49
CA LEU A 106 7.33 -7.05 -14.43
C LEU A 106 6.99 -6.19 -15.67
N LYS A 107 5.79 -6.39 -16.24
CA LYS A 107 5.35 -5.67 -17.43
C LYS A 107 5.16 -4.17 -17.19
N VAL A 108 4.55 -3.77 -16.08
CA VAL A 108 4.22 -2.35 -15.82
C VAL A 108 5.41 -1.56 -15.28
N THR A 109 6.31 -2.20 -14.53
CA THR A 109 7.47 -1.52 -13.93
C THR A 109 8.73 -1.59 -14.80
N GLY A 110 8.81 -2.56 -15.71
CA GLY A 110 10.04 -2.86 -16.43
C GLY A 110 11.15 -3.45 -15.55
N ALA A 111 10.82 -3.86 -14.32
CA ALA A 111 11.76 -4.54 -13.43
C ALA A 111 12.19 -5.88 -14.03
N LYS A 112 13.37 -6.37 -13.61
CA LYS A 112 13.87 -7.69 -14.02
C LYS A 112 13.44 -8.79 -13.07
N LYS A 113 13.09 -8.44 -11.83
CA LYS A 113 12.62 -9.37 -10.82
C LYS A 113 11.56 -8.71 -9.94
N ILE A 114 10.50 -9.46 -9.67
CA ILE A 114 9.46 -9.13 -8.71
C ILE A 114 9.46 -10.22 -7.64
N MET A 115 9.36 -9.86 -6.37
CA MET A 115 9.17 -10.79 -5.26
C MET A 115 7.98 -10.37 -4.43
N ILE A 116 7.09 -11.31 -4.12
CA ILE A 116 5.91 -11.04 -3.29
C ILE A 116 6.32 -10.95 -1.81
N LEU A 117 5.93 -9.87 -1.13
CA LEU A 117 6.12 -9.70 0.31
C LEU A 117 5.03 -10.42 1.11
N GLY A 118 3.79 -10.28 0.66
CA GLY A 118 2.59 -10.65 1.40
C GLY A 118 1.44 -9.71 1.04
N GLY A 119 0.44 -9.59 1.90
CA GLY A 119 -0.72 -8.78 1.57
C GLY A 119 -1.80 -8.72 2.63
N ILE A 120 -2.91 -8.06 2.28
CA ILE A 120 -4.08 -7.90 3.13
C ILE A 120 -5.33 -8.09 2.26
N ALA A 121 -6.14 -9.07 2.61
CA ALA A 121 -7.51 -9.19 2.14
C ALA A 121 -8.42 -8.35 3.05
N ARG A 122 -9.30 -7.56 2.44
CA ARG A 122 -10.33 -6.80 3.14
C ARG A 122 -11.67 -7.35 2.71
N THR A 123 -12.41 -7.93 3.65
CA THR A 123 -13.64 -8.70 3.37
C THR A 123 -14.75 -8.42 4.39
N ARG A 124 -14.58 -7.36 5.19
CA ARG A 124 -15.46 -7.00 6.31
C ARG A 124 -15.73 -5.49 6.30
N LEU A 125 -16.86 -5.09 6.88
CA LEU A 125 -17.15 -3.68 7.15
C LEU A 125 -16.07 -3.07 8.05
N HIS A 126 -15.86 -1.77 7.89
CA HIS A 126 -15.01 -1.03 8.81
C HIS A 126 -15.53 -1.14 10.25
N ARG A 127 -14.61 -1.38 11.17
CA ARG A 127 -14.84 -1.32 12.62
C ARG A 127 -13.66 -0.59 13.23
N GLU A 128 -13.96 0.25 14.20
CA GLU A 128 -12.91 0.97 14.91
C GLU A 128 -12.00 -0.06 15.60
N PRO A 129 -10.67 -0.01 15.38
CA PRO A 129 -9.76 -0.96 16.01
C PRO A 129 -9.81 -0.79 17.53
N VAL A 130 -9.95 -1.90 18.25
CA VAL A 130 -9.81 -1.88 19.71
C VAL A 130 -8.32 -1.75 20.04
N PRO A 131 -7.88 -0.69 20.76
CA PRO A 131 -6.48 -0.56 21.15
C PRO A 131 -6.02 -1.77 21.97
N PRO A 132 -4.77 -2.21 21.82
CA PRO A 132 -4.20 -3.22 22.72
C PRO A 132 -4.30 -2.74 24.18
N LYS A 133 -4.48 -3.69 25.11
CA LYS A 133 -4.59 -3.33 26.54
C LYS A 133 -3.27 -2.67 27.01
N PRO A 134 -3.30 -1.71 27.96
CA PRO A 134 -2.09 -1.06 28.47
C PRO A 134 -1.01 -2.05 28.93
N GLU A 135 -1.40 -3.18 29.52
CA GLU A 135 -0.48 -4.24 29.94
C GLU A 135 0.19 -4.96 28.76
N GLU A 136 -0.52 -5.13 27.64
CA GLU A 136 0.04 -5.66 26.39
C GLU A 136 0.99 -4.66 25.75
N VAL A 137 0.64 -3.38 25.74
CA VAL A 137 1.50 -2.29 25.29
C VAL A 137 2.77 -2.22 26.15
N GLN A 138 2.62 -2.25 27.47
CA GLN A 138 3.71 -2.17 28.43
C GLN A 138 4.60 -3.42 28.36
N LYS A 139 4.04 -4.62 28.15
CA LYS A 139 4.81 -5.83 27.85
C LYS A 139 5.59 -5.72 26.54
N ARG A 140 4.99 -5.18 25.47
CA ARG A 140 5.68 -4.91 24.18
C ARG A 140 6.81 -3.89 24.33
N ILE A 141 6.62 -2.86 25.16
CA ILE A 141 7.63 -1.83 25.44
C ILE A 141 8.78 -2.38 26.30
N LEU A 142 8.46 -3.08 27.40
CA LEU A 142 9.43 -3.51 28.41
C LEU A 142 10.29 -4.71 27.98
N THR A 143 9.73 -5.63 27.18
CA THR A 143 10.44 -6.88 26.85
C THR A 143 11.23 -6.79 25.54
N GLY A 144 11.04 -5.74 24.73
CA GLY A 144 11.46 -5.76 23.31
C GLY A 144 10.78 -6.86 22.47
N ASN A 145 10.04 -7.76 23.12
CA ASN A 145 9.39 -8.90 22.53
C ASN A 145 7.99 -8.49 22.11
N ASN A 146 7.88 -8.03 20.88
CA ASN A 146 6.80 -8.57 20.08
C ASN A 146 7.07 -10.08 19.94
N THR A 147 6.55 -10.89 20.88
CA THR A 147 6.54 -12.35 20.80
C THR A 147 5.59 -12.79 19.69
N PHE A 148 5.82 -12.32 18.48
CA PHE A 148 5.57 -13.17 17.34
C PHE A 148 6.74 -14.16 17.35
N PRO A 149 6.49 -15.47 17.35
CA PRO A 149 7.59 -16.41 17.14
C PRO A 149 8.33 -15.97 15.88
N ALA A 150 9.68 -16.04 15.90
CA ALA A 150 10.44 -16.00 14.67
C ALA A 150 9.76 -16.99 13.72
N PHE A 151 9.18 -16.48 12.64
CA PHE A 151 8.47 -17.32 11.70
C PHE A 151 9.38 -17.52 10.51
N VAL A 152 9.38 -18.74 9.98
CA VAL A 152 9.94 -18.97 8.67
C VAL A 152 9.05 -18.20 7.70
N ALA A 153 9.55 -17.05 7.26
CA ALA A 153 8.96 -16.22 6.24
C ALA A 153 9.43 -16.71 4.87
N ASP A 154 9.42 -18.02 4.66
CA ASP A 154 9.80 -18.64 3.38
C ASP A 154 8.78 -18.33 2.29
N ARG A 155 7.54 -18.02 2.68
CA ARG A 155 6.44 -17.73 1.76
C ARG A 155 5.70 -16.42 2.04
N PRO A 156 5.09 -15.81 1.02
CA PRO A 156 4.20 -14.65 1.19
C PRO A 156 3.08 -14.93 2.18
N ARG A 157 2.68 -13.92 2.97
CA ARG A 157 1.55 -14.03 3.91
C ARG A 157 0.49 -12.99 3.63
N VAL A 158 -0.76 -13.42 3.48
CA VAL A 158 -1.92 -12.54 3.33
C VAL A 158 -2.81 -12.68 4.56
N ARG A 159 -3.06 -11.57 5.25
CA ARG A 159 -4.03 -11.50 6.37
C ARG A 159 -5.43 -11.20 5.87
N GLY A 160 -6.45 -11.50 6.66
CA GLY A 160 -7.86 -11.14 6.42
C GLY A 160 -8.71 -12.21 5.73
N PHE A 161 -8.15 -13.39 5.51
CA PHE A 161 -8.90 -14.58 5.07
C PHE A 161 -9.18 -15.58 6.21
N GLU A 162 -8.42 -15.54 7.30
CA GLU A 162 -8.62 -16.44 8.43
C GLU A 162 -9.86 -16.02 9.26
N ALA A 163 -10.55 -16.99 9.86
CA ALA A 163 -11.84 -16.76 10.52
C ALA A 163 -11.76 -15.79 11.72
N ASN A 164 -10.61 -15.73 12.39
CA ASN A 164 -10.31 -14.81 13.50
C ASN A 164 -9.76 -13.46 13.04
N GLU A 165 -9.48 -13.28 11.75
CA GLU A 165 -8.97 -12.04 11.19
C GLU A 165 -10.11 -11.21 10.58
N SER A 166 -10.37 -10.04 11.15
CA SER A 166 -11.31 -9.07 10.60
C SER A 166 -10.55 -7.85 10.12
N GLN A 167 -10.28 -7.79 8.81
CA GLN A 167 -9.63 -6.64 8.18
C GLN A 167 -10.67 -5.83 7.40
N GLY A 168 -11.08 -4.69 7.95
CA GLY A 168 -11.91 -3.70 7.27
C GLY A 168 -11.10 -2.72 6.43
N PRO A 169 -11.75 -1.77 5.73
CA PRO A 169 -11.09 -0.64 5.08
C PRO A 169 -10.30 0.24 6.05
N ALA A 170 -9.16 0.77 5.59
CA ALA A 170 -8.30 1.69 6.34
C ALA A 170 -8.77 3.10 6.03
N LYS A 171 -9.23 3.80 7.06
CA LYS A 171 -9.95 5.06 6.91
C LYS A 171 -9.05 6.27 6.91
N LYS A 172 -7.80 6.16 7.36
CA LYS A 172 -6.84 7.26 7.37
C LYS A 172 -5.84 7.13 6.22
N PRO A 173 -5.54 8.24 5.50
CA PRO A 173 -4.48 8.27 4.50
C PRO A 173 -3.14 7.80 5.03
N HIS A 174 -2.54 6.86 4.32
CA HIS A 174 -1.22 6.32 4.65
C HIS A 174 -0.43 5.90 3.41
N ILE A 175 0.88 5.75 3.59
CA ILE A 175 1.81 5.07 2.69
C ILE A 175 2.37 3.88 3.45
N ASP A 176 2.19 2.66 2.91
CA ASP A 176 2.51 1.41 3.62
C ASP A 176 3.99 1.19 3.94
N PHE A 177 4.89 1.92 3.28
CA PHE A 177 6.31 1.93 3.59
C PHE A 177 6.84 3.35 3.44
N GLY A 178 7.40 3.92 4.50
CA GLY A 178 8.30 5.06 4.36
C GLY A 178 9.69 4.61 3.86
N PRO A 179 10.60 5.55 3.55
CA PRO A 179 11.95 5.21 3.09
C PRO A 179 12.74 4.33 4.08
N VAL A 180 12.56 4.54 5.39
CA VAL A 180 13.20 3.70 6.41
C VAL A 180 12.52 2.34 6.46
N GLY A 181 11.19 2.31 6.39
CA GLY A 181 10.41 1.09 6.46
C GLY A 181 10.65 0.16 5.29
N ALA A 182 10.73 0.69 4.08
CA ALA A 182 11.09 -0.08 2.89
C ALA A 182 12.46 -0.75 3.07
N ARG A 183 13.47 0.00 3.51
CA ARG A 183 14.85 -0.48 3.72
C ARG A 183 14.95 -1.52 4.83
N SER A 184 14.27 -1.27 5.94
CA SER A 184 14.21 -2.21 7.06
C SER A 184 13.50 -3.50 6.67
N THR A 185 12.39 -3.41 5.93
CA THR A 185 11.65 -4.57 5.44
C THR A 185 12.47 -5.38 4.43
N LEU A 186 13.20 -4.72 3.53
CA LEU A 186 14.12 -5.38 2.58
C LEU A 186 15.17 -6.24 3.30
N ARG A 187 15.70 -5.75 4.43
CA ARG A 187 16.74 -6.44 5.23
C ARG A 187 16.20 -7.53 6.15
N ASN A 188 14.97 -7.40 6.64
CA ASN A 188 14.51 -8.17 7.80
C ASN A 188 13.24 -9.01 7.58
N TRP A 189 12.50 -8.81 6.50
CA TRP A 189 11.19 -9.47 6.33
C TRP A 189 11.31 -10.96 5.95
N ARG A 190 12.08 -11.27 4.91
CA ARG A 190 12.32 -12.64 4.40
C ARG A 190 13.77 -12.78 3.95
N GLN A 191 14.36 -13.96 4.19
CA GLN A 191 15.79 -14.19 3.90
C GLN A 191 16.06 -14.19 2.40
N ASP A 192 15.21 -14.81 1.59
CA ASP A 192 15.36 -14.85 0.14
C ASP A 192 15.32 -13.45 -0.51
N ILE A 193 14.53 -12.53 0.05
CA ILE A 193 14.48 -11.13 -0.38
C ILE A 193 15.77 -10.41 0.03
N ALA A 194 16.26 -10.62 1.25
CA ALA A 194 17.51 -10.03 1.72
C ALA A 194 18.72 -10.54 0.92
N ASP A 195 18.73 -11.83 0.57
CA ASP A 195 19.76 -12.45 -0.28
C ASP A 195 19.74 -11.88 -1.70
N GLU A 196 18.57 -11.73 -2.31
CA GLU A 196 18.43 -11.09 -3.63
C GLU A 196 18.90 -9.62 -3.61
N ALA A 197 18.66 -8.94 -2.49
CA ALA A 197 19.00 -7.53 -2.30
C ALA A 197 20.39 -7.30 -1.71
N ALA A 198 21.25 -8.33 -1.58
CA ALA A 198 22.51 -8.23 -0.86
C ALA A 198 23.43 -7.12 -1.41
N ASP A 199 23.48 -6.95 -2.73
CA ASP A 199 24.25 -5.88 -3.38
C ASP A 199 23.66 -4.48 -3.15
N ILE A 200 22.32 -4.39 -3.16
CA ILE A 200 21.59 -3.16 -2.85
C ILE A 200 21.83 -2.74 -1.40
N ILE A 201 21.71 -3.69 -0.46
CA ILE A 201 21.93 -3.47 0.97
C ILE A 201 23.37 -2.99 1.21
N ALA A 202 24.36 -3.64 0.60
CA ALA A 202 25.76 -3.23 0.71
C ALA A 202 25.98 -1.80 0.19
N ALA A 203 25.38 -1.45 -0.96
CA ALA A 203 25.49 -0.10 -1.53
C ALA A 203 24.78 0.97 -0.69
N GLU A 204 23.63 0.65 -0.08
CA GLU A 204 22.96 1.55 0.87
C GLU A 204 23.81 1.75 2.14
N ASP A 205 24.38 0.68 2.69
CA ASP A 205 25.19 0.74 3.91
C ASP A 205 26.51 1.49 3.68
N GLU A 206 27.07 1.47 2.48
CA GLU A 206 28.20 2.32 2.09
C GLU A 206 27.75 3.79 1.98
N ALA A 207 26.66 4.05 1.26
CA ALA A 207 26.14 5.40 1.05
C ALA A 207 25.74 6.10 2.36
N GLU A 208 25.14 5.38 3.30
CA GLU A 208 24.74 5.92 4.61
C GLU A 208 25.94 6.41 5.45
N ARG A 209 27.13 5.84 5.26
CA ARG A 209 28.34 6.24 6.00
C ARG A 209 29.00 7.51 5.45
N LEU A 210 28.59 7.97 4.27
CA LEU A 210 29.15 9.15 3.63
C LEU A 210 28.36 10.41 4.00
N PRO A 211 29.00 11.60 3.99
CA PRO A 211 28.27 12.86 4.13
C PRO A 211 27.15 12.96 3.07
N GLY A 212 25.94 13.32 3.50
CA GLY A 212 24.75 13.32 2.63
C GLY A 212 23.93 12.03 2.63
N GLY A 213 24.46 10.96 3.25
CA GLY A 213 23.76 9.69 3.46
C GLY A 213 23.31 9.00 2.17
N ILE A 214 22.33 8.10 2.27
CA ILE A 214 21.83 7.32 1.12
C ILE A 214 21.33 8.21 -0.02
N LYS A 215 20.63 9.32 0.27
CA LYS A 215 20.02 10.18 -0.76
C LYS A 215 21.06 10.75 -1.73
N GLU A 216 22.21 11.19 -1.23
CA GLU A 216 23.25 11.78 -2.06
C GLU A 216 24.20 10.75 -2.66
N ASN A 217 24.37 9.60 -1.99
CA ASN A 217 25.49 8.69 -2.28
C ASN A 217 25.10 7.32 -2.82
N TYR A 218 23.81 6.94 -2.86
CA TYR A 218 23.40 5.61 -3.32
C TYR A 218 23.69 5.38 -4.80
N LYS A 219 24.48 4.34 -5.09
CA LYS A 219 24.90 3.95 -6.45
C LYS A 219 24.56 2.50 -6.79
N GLY A 220 23.70 1.86 -6.00
CA GLY A 220 23.23 0.50 -6.26
C GLY A 220 22.14 0.44 -7.33
N ARG A 221 21.65 -0.79 -7.61
CA ARG A 221 20.54 -1.02 -8.54
C ARG A 221 19.27 -0.30 -8.07
N ARG A 222 18.44 0.18 -9.01
CA ARG A 222 17.10 0.68 -8.66
C ARG A 222 16.28 -0.46 -8.09
N TRP A 223 15.56 -0.16 -7.02
CA TRP A 223 14.57 -1.03 -6.39
C TRP A 223 13.40 -0.22 -5.82
N GLY A 224 12.27 -0.87 -5.57
CA GLY A 224 11.06 -0.22 -5.08
C GLY A 224 10.04 -1.19 -4.50
N MET A 225 9.06 -0.66 -3.77
CA MET A 225 7.96 -1.41 -3.17
C MET A 225 6.62 -0.88 -3.65
N TYR A 226 5.72 -1.81 -3.98
CA TYR A 226 4.42 -1.52 -4.57
C TYR A 226 3.34 -2.37 -3.93
N GLY A 227 2.10 -1.90 -3.99
CA GLY A 227 0.90 -2.68 -3.70
C GLY A 227 0.06 -2.83 -4.94
N THR A 228 -0.36 -4.06 -5.24
CA THR A 228 -1.43 -4.32 -6.20
C THR A 228 -2.72 -4.52 -5.45
N TRP A 229 -3.76 -3.80 -5.80
CA TRP A 229 -5.05 -3.85 -5.16
C TRP A 229 -6.10 -4.30 -6.17
N ARG A 230 -6.72 -5.44 -5.89
CA ARG A 230 -7.69 -6.10 -6.76
C ARG A 230 -9.03 -6.25 -6.03
N PRO A 231 -10.15 -5.74 -6.56
CA PRO A 231 -11.47 -6.12 -6.10
C PRO A 231 -11.75 -7.61 -6.33
N LEU A 232 -12.43 -8.27 -5.40
CA LEU A 232 -12.96 -9.63 -5.61
C LEU A 232 -14.43 -9.61 -6.07
N SER A 233 -15.07 -8.45 -5.97
CA SER A 233 -16.39 -8.11 -6.49
C SER A 233 -16.40 -6.63 -6.90
N GLN A 234 -17.44 -6.18 -7.62
CA GLN A 234 -17.56 -4.76 -7.99
C GLN A 234 -17.56 -3.88 -6.72
N VAL A 235 -16.75 -2.83 -6.73
CA VAL A 235 -16.61 -1.91 -5.59
C VAL A 235 -17.74 -0.89 -5.60
N LYS A 236 -18.64 -1.02 -4.63
CA LYS A 236 -19.76 -0.08 -4.43
C LYS A 236 -19.73 0.63 -3.07
N ARG A 237 -18.96 0.09 -2.13
CA ARG A 237 -18.78 0.58 -0.76
C ARG A 237 -17.31 0.76 -0.46
N ASP A 238 -16.99 1.74 0.38
CA ASP A 238 -15.63 2.00 0.86
C ASP A 238 -14.56 2.01 -0.26
N PRO A 239 -14.76 2.73 -1.39
CA PRO A 239 -13.77 2.79 -2.46
C PRO A 239 -12.43 3.34 -2.00
N LEU A 240 -11.36 3.06 -2.77
CA LEU A 240 -10.06 3.68 -2.54
C LEU A 240 -10.05 5.13 -3.04
N ALA A 241 -9.58 6.03 -2.19
CA ALA A 241 -9.10 7.35 -2.58
C ALA A 241 -7.57 7.35 -2.58
N ILE A 242 -7.00 7.98 -3.61
CA ILE A 242 -5.57 8.07 -3.85
C ILE A 242 -5.20 9.55 -3.93
N ALA A 243 -4.25 10.00 -3.12
CA ALA A 243 -3.73 11.35 -3.22
C ALA A 243 -2.76 11.44 -4.41
N GLU A 244 -2.93 12.47 -5.24
CA GLU A 244 -2.03 12.71 -6.37
C GLU A 244 -0.66 13.14 -5.86
N TRP A 245 0.40 12.43 -6.28
CA TRP A 245 1.76 12.61 -5.77
C TRP A 245 2.23 14.07 -5.75
N GLU A 246 2.06 14.80 -6.86
CA GLU A 246 2.50 16.20 -6.98
C GLU A 246 1.77 17.17 -6.05
N SER A 247 0.61 16.77 -5.52
CA SER A 247 -0.20 17.60 -4.60
C SER A 247 0.17 17.42 -3.14
N VAL A 248 0.95 16.38 -2.80
CA VAL A 248 1.33 16.03 -1.43
C VAL A 248 2.73 16.56 -1.13
N ARG A 249 2.85 17.40 -0.09
CA ARG A 249 4.15 17.92 0.36
C ARG A 249 4.77 16.97 1.38
N GLU A 250 6.11 16.89 1.40
CA GLU A 250 6.81 16.05 2.38
C GLU A 250 6.52 16.51 3.82
N GLU A 251 6.30 17.81 4.06
CA GLU A 251 5.94 18.32 5.39
C GLU A 251 4.58 17.81 5.92
N ASP A 252 3.69 17.38 5.03
CA ASP A 252 2.38 16.82 5.40
C ASP A 252 2.49 15.34 5.82
N LEU A 253 3.63 14.69 5.55
CA LEU A 253 3.87 13.27 5.83
C LEU A 253 4.49 13.06 7.21
N VAL A 254 3.77 12.37 8.08
CA VAL A 254 4.21 12.02 9.43
C VAL A 254 4.71 10.59 9.48
N ARG A 255 5.94 10.40 9.97
CA ARG A 255 6.51 9.07 10.22
C ARG A 255 5.75 8.39 11.37
N TYR A 256 5.30 7.16 11.11
CA TYR A 256 4.69 6.27 12.10
C TYR A 256 5.52 4.98 12.19
N VAL A 257 6.03 4.67 13.38
CA VAL A 257 6.93 3.55 13.60
C VAL A 257 6.16 2.27 13.95
N LEU A 258 6.50 1.17 13.29
CA LEU A 258 6.00 -0.18 13.54
C LEU A 258 7.14 -1.11 13.93
N ARG A 259 6.83 -2.21 14.63
CA ARG A 259 7.80 -3.25 14.99
C ARG A 259 7.32 -4.65 14.60
N PRO A 260 7.19 -5.00 13.31
CA PRO A 260 6.77 -6.35 12.91
C PRO A 260 7.80 -7.42 13.32
N PRO A 261 7.42 -8.72 13.30
CA PRO A 261 8.40 -9.80 13.30
C PRO A 261 9.29 -9.77 12.06
N GLY A 262 10.50 -10.32 12.19
CA GLY A 262 11.43 -10.53 11.09
C GLY A 262 12.33 -11.75 11.31
N ILE A 263 13.16 -12.04 10.31
CA ILE A 263 14.05 -13.21 10.26
C ILE A 263 15.09 -13.24 11.38
N ASN A 264 15.49 -12.07 11.89
CA ASN A 264 16.45 -11.90 13.00
C ASN A 264 15.76 -11.40 14.29
N GLY A 265 14.44 -11.63 14.40
CA GLY A 265 13.61 -11.06 15.46
C GLY A 265 12.86 -9.79 15.01
N PRO A 266 12.08 -9.17 15.91
CA PRO A 266 11.36 -7.94 15.59
C PRO A 266 12.31 -6.82 15.16
N TYR A 267 11.92 -6.06 14.15
CA TYR A 267 12.71 -4.94 13.63
C TYR A 267 11.86 -3.68 13.53
N GLU A 268 12.50 -2.52 13.56
CA GLU A 268 11.81 -1.24 13.36
C GLU A 268 11.56 -0.98 11.86
N THR A 269 10.32 -0.69 11.50
CA THR A 269 9.90 -0.23 10.18
C THR A 269 9.03 1.01 10.33
N ASP A 270 8.72 1.72 9.24
CA ASP A 270 7.81 2.85 9.26
C ASP A 270 6.80 2.85 8.11
N ILE A 271 5.68 3.49 8.39
CA ILE A 271 4.70 3.96 7.40
C ILE A 271 4.66 5.48 7.46
N LYS A 272 4.06 6.12 6.45
CA LYS A 272 3.75 7.56 6.52
C LYS A 272 2.25 7.74 6.69
N LEU A 273 1.83 8.62 7.59
CA LEU A 273 0.46 9.11 7.71
C LEU A 273 0.38 10.52 7.12
N LEU A 274 -0.77 10.91 6.57
CA LEU A 274 -0.93 12.23 5.96
C LEU A 274 -1.70 13.17 6.89
N LYS A 275 -1.12 14.33 7.22
CA LYS A 275 -1.81 15.46 7.88
C LYS A 275 -2.67 16.22 6.88
N ALA A 276 -3.64 16.97 7.37
CA ALA A 276 -4.37 17.91 6.51
C ALA A 276 -3.41 19.00 6.04
N GLY A 277 -3.44 19.29 4.73
CA GLY A 277 -2.64 20.31 4.08
C GLY A 277 -3.45 20.98 2.98
N ASP A 278 -3.03 22.18 2.58
CA ASP A 278 -3.70 22.93 1.52
C ASP A 278 -3.30 22.37 0.14
N GLY A 279 -4.30 21.97 -0.64
CA GLY A 279 -4.11 21.63 -2.05
C GLY A 279 -3.98 20.15 -2.39
N HIS A 280 -4.16 19.22 -1.44
CA HIS A 280 -4.26 17.79 -1.75
C HIS A 280 -5.36 17.52 -2.78
N LYS A 281 -4.98 16.85 -3.86
CA LYS A 281 -5.91 16.38 -4.89
C LYS A 281 -6.12 14.89 -4.72
N TRP A 282 -7.38 14.47 -4.77
CA TRP A 282 -7.78 13.09 -4.57
C TRP A 282 -8.42 12.53 -5.82
N SER A 283 -8.03 11.30 -6.16
CA SER A 283 -8.54 10.53 -7.28
C SER A 283 -9.15 9.22 -6.79
N TRP A 284 -10.20 8.73 -7.45
CA TRP A 284 -10.78 7.41 -7.21
C TRP A 284 -11.30 6.78 -8.50
N CYS A 285 -11.43 5.46 -8.54
CA CYS A 285 -12.03 4.73 -9.67
C CYS A 285 -13.45 4.30 -9.33
N LYS A 286 -14.45 4.93 -9.96
CA LYS A 286 -15.86 4.55 -9.78
C LYS A 286 -16.16 3.14 -10.29
N ASP A 287 -16.93 2.38 -9.51
CA ASP A 287 -17.44 1.05 -9.87
C ASP A 287 -16.33 0.04 -10.22
N GLN A 288 -15.16 0.14 -9.59
CA GLN A 288 -14.00 -0.67 -9.95
C GLN A 288 -14.32 -2.17 -9.96
N MET A 289 -13.96 -2.85 -11.05
CA MET A 289 -14.31 -4.24 -11.33
C MET A 289 -13.19 -5.23 -10.93
N PRO A 290 -13.47 -6.52 -10.72
CA PRO A 290 -12.45 -7.51 -10.34
C PRO A 290 -11.30 -7.73 -11.34
N ASP A 291 -11.51 -7.33 -12.59
CA ASP A 291 -10.49 -7.34 -13.64
C ASP A 291 -9.71 -6.02 -13.72
N GLU A 292 -9.90 -5.09 -12.78
CA GLU A 292 -9.24 -3.78 -12.72
C GLU A 292 -8.35 -3.72 -11.48
N VAL A 293 -7.05 -3.83 -11.70
CA VAL A 293 -6.04 -3.85 -10.64
C VAL A 293 -5.42 -2.47 -10.50
N THR A 294 -5.59 -1.84 -9.34
CA THR A 294 -4.89 -0.59 -9.00
C THR A 294 -3.50 -0.95 -8.50
N VAL A 295 -2.45 -0.34 -9.07
CA VAL A 295 -1.08 -0.45 -8.57
C VAL A 295 -0.72 0.86 -7.88
N LEU A 296 -0.29 0.77 -6.63
CA LEU A 296 0.14 1.90 -5.80
C LEU A 296 1.64 1.76 -5.52
N LYS A 297 2.39 2.84 -5.69
CA LYS A 297 3.78 2.92 -5.27
C LYS A 297 3.83 3.27 -3.79
N PHE A 298 4.66 2.53 -3.05
CA PHE A 298 4.96 2.82 -1.65
C PHE A 298 6.36 3.42 -1.50
N PHE A 299 7.32 2.92 -2.27
CA PHE A 299 8.70 3.38 -2.25
C PHE A 299 9.37 3.12 -3.60
N ASP A 300 10.28 4.00 -4.00
CA ASP A 300 11.17 3.80 -5.14
C ASP A 300 12.50 4.51 -4.87
N SER A 301 13.60 3.76 -4.88
CA SER A 301 14.94 4.31 -4.65
C SER A 301 15.33 5.40 -5.66
N GLU A 302 14.75 5.40 -6.87
CA GLU A 302 14.99 6.46 -7.85
C GLU A 302 14.35 7.78 -7.44
N SER A 303 13.22 7.73 -6.72
CA SER A 303 12.52 8.95 -6.25
C SER A 303 13.30 9.72 -5.19
N GLU A 304 14.28 9.08 -4.53
CA GLU A 304 15.07 9.73 -3.47
C GLU A 304 16.32 10.45 -3.98
N LYS A 305 16.65 10.29 -5.27
CA LYS A 305 17.79 10.98 -5.86
C LYS A 305 17.52 12.48 -5.95
N PRO A 306 18.54 13.34 -5.73
CA PRO A 306 18.43 14.78 -5.89
C PRO A 306 17.92 15.15 -7.28
N GLY A 307 16.84 15.93 -7.33
CA GLY A 307 16.23 16.38 -8.59
C GLY A 307 15.46 15.29 -9.37
N SER A 308 15.18 14.15 -8.75
CA SER A 308 14.38 13.09 -9.38
C SER A 308 12.97 13.58 -9.73
N ALA A 309 12.50 13.23 -10.92
CA ALA A 309 11.13 13.42 -11.36
C ALA A 309 10.26 12.18 -11.14
N VAL A 310 10.82 11.11 -10.55
CA VAL A 310 10.10 9.87 -10.28
C VAL A 310 9.25 10.03 -9.03
N ALA A 311 7.97 9.73 -9.16
CA ALA A 311 7.02 9.76 -8.06
C ALA A 311 7.47 8.86 -6.90
N SER A 312 7.28 9.36 -5.67
CA SER A 312 7.54 8.60 -4.44
C SER A 312 6.30 7.81 -4.01
N GLY A 313 6.29 7.34 -2.76
CA GLY A 313 5.12 6.73 -2.15
C GLY A 313 3.92 7.67 -2.11
N ILE A 314 2.73 7.14 -2.37
CA ILE A 314 1.49 7.93 -2.45
C ILE A 314 0.51 7.60 -1.32
N PRO A 315 -0.01 8.62 -0.61
CA PRO A 315 -1.03 8.40 0.40
C PRO A 315 -2.32 7.86 -0.23
N HIS A 316 -2.90 6.88 0.43
CA HIS A 316 -4.19 6.33 0.03
C HIS A 316 -4.99 5.91 1.26
N CYS A 317 -6.32 5.88 1.10
CA CYS A 317 -7.24 5.38 2.12
C CYS A 317 -8.52 4.87 1.47
N SER A 318 -9.43 4.36 2.29
CA SER A 318 -10.81 4.13 1.88
C SER A 318 -11.70 5.23 2.45
N PHE A 319 -12.57 5.82 1.62
CA PHE A 319 -13.52 6.86 2.03
C PHE A 319 -14.95 6.32 2.07
N HIS A 320 -15.82 6.98 2.81
CA HIS A 320 -17.25 6.67 2.79
C HIS A 320 -17.89 7.33 1.57
N LEU A 321 -18.57 6.55 0.74
CA LEU A 321 -19.33 7.04 -0.39
C LEU A 321 -20.80 7.19 0.02
N ASP A 322 -21.31 8.42 0.01
CA ASP A 322 -22.69 8.72 0.39
C ASP A 322 -23.68 7.85 -0.40
N GLY A 323 -24.63 7.24 0.32
CA GLY A 323 -25.62 6.32 -0.28
C GLY A 323 -25.16 4.87 -0.48
N SER A 324 -23.93 4.51 -0.08
CA SER A 324 -23.42 3.13 -0.16
C SER A 324 -23.67 2.28 1.10
N ASP A 325 -24.50 2.75 2.03
CA ASP A 325 -24.65 2.09 3.34
C ASP A 325 -25.35 0.73 3.30
N ASP A 326 -26.20 0.51 2.32
CA ASP A 326 -26.90 -0.77 2.12
C ASP A 326 -26.13 -1.72 1.18
N GLU A 327 -25.01 -1.27 0.60
CA GLU A 327 -24.16 -2.10 -0.25
C GLU A 327 -23.33 -3.08 0.59
N PRO A 328 -22.98 -4.27 0.06
CA PRO A 328 -22.17 -5.22 0.80
C PRO A 328 -20.78 -4.66 1.16
N ALA A 329 -20.13 -5.25 2.15
CA ALA A 329 -18.74 -4.92 2.46
C ALA A 329 -17.87 -5.13 1.22
N ARG A 330 -16.99 -4.16 0.94
CA ARG A 330 -16.00 -4.28 -0.13
C ARG A 330 -15.15 -5.52 0.10
N GLU A 331 -15.02 -6.33 -0.95
CA GLU A 331 -14.08 -7.44 -0.97
C GLU A 331 -12.91 -7.11 -1.90
N SER A 332 -11.70 -7.09 -1.36
CA SER A 332 -10.50 -6.84 -2.15
C SER A 332 -9.28 -7.54 -1.56
N LEU A 333 -8.28 -7.76 -2.41
CA LEU A 333 -6.98 -8.29 -2.03
C LEU A 333 -5.88 -7.32 -2.44
N GLU A 334 -5.09 -6.91 -1.46
CA GLU A 334 -3.84 -6.21 -1.66
C GLU A 334 -2.68 -7.22 -1.63
N VAL A 335 -1.83 -7.22 -2.66
CA VAL A 335 -0.57 -7.97 -2.70
C VAL A 335 0.58 -6.98 -2.82
N ARG A 336 1.47 -6.99 -1.83
CA ARG A 336 2.66 -6.14 -1.75
C ARG A 336 3.85 -6.85 -2.39
N VAL A 337 4.65 -6.10 -3.13
CA VAL A 337 5.79 -6.64 -3.88
C VAL A 337 7.02 -5.75 -3.75
N VAL A 338 8.20 -6.36 -3.91
CA VAL A 338 9.46 -5.66 -4.17
C VAL A 338 9.82 -5.85 -5.64
N ALA A 339 10.28 -4.78 -6.28
CA ALA A 339 10.77 -4.77 -7.64
C ALA A 339 12.26 -4.43 -7.69
N PHE A 340 13.02 -5.13 -8.54
CA PHE A 340 14.46 -4.98 -8.73
C PHE A 340 14.79 -4.82 -10.23
N TRP A 341 15.60 -3.81 -10.59
CA TRP A 341 15.94 -3.47 -11.98
C TRP A 341 17.37 -3.86 -12.36
#